data_AF-A0A533RTR5-F1
#
_entry.id   AF-A0A533RTR5-F1
#
_cell.length_a   1.000
_cell.length_b   1.000
_cell.length_c   1.000
_cell.angle_alpha   90.00
_cell.angle_beta   90.00
_cell.angle_gamma   90.00
#
_symmetry.space_group_name_H-M   'P 1'
#
loop_
_entity.id
_entity.type
_entity.pdbx_description
1 polymer ?
#
loop_
_entity_poly.entity_id
_entity_poly.type
_entity_poly.pdbx_seq_one_letter_code
_entity_poly.pdbx_strand_id
1 'polypeptide(L)'
;MLREAINKVVTGRHLSEDEAHNLMEEIMSGQATDAQIAALITALRIKGETEDEITGFTRVMRQKATRVPAAAPLLLDTCGTGGDGAQTFNISTTVAFVVAGAGVPVAKHGNRSVSSKSGSADVLEALGVNLGLTPEQVGMCIDKVGIGFLFAPALHGAMKYAIGPRREIGIRTVFNILGPLTNPAGAQIQILGVYDPSLTEVMAGVLARLGT
;
A
#
# COMPACT_ATOMS: atom_id res chain seq x y z
N MET A 1 -8.41 -7.83 -21.77
CA MET A 1 -8.41 -8.78 -20.65
C MET A 1 -9.36 -8.34 -19.54
N LEU A 2 -9.44 -7.03 -19.24
CA LEU A 2 -10.30 -6.50 -18.18
C LEU A 2 -11.77 -6.95 -18.21
N ARG A 3 -12.43 -6.94 -19.37
CA ARG A 3 -13.85 -7.34 -19.49
C ARG A 3 -14.07 -8.82 -19.12
N GLU A 4 -13.16 -9.69 -19.52
CA GLU A 4 -13.20 -11.12 -19.19
C GLU A 4 -12.95 -11.35 -17.71
N ALA A 5 -11.98 -10.63 -17.13
CA ALA A 5 -11.70 -10.65 -15.70
C ALA A 5 -12.92 -10.19 -14.88
N ILE A 6 -13.57 -9.09 -15.28
CA ILE A 6 -14.81 -8.62 -14.65
C ILE A 6 -15.88 -9.74 -14.72
N ASN A 7 -16.13 -10.30 -15.91
CA ASN A 7 -17.12 -11.37 -16.08
C ASN A 7 -16.80 -12.62 -15.23
N LYS A 8 -15.52 -12.94 -15.04
CA LYS A 8 -15.08 -14.04 -14.17
C LYS A 8 -15.38 -13.72 -12.70
N VAL A 9 -14.95 -12.56 -12.22
CA VAL A 9 -15.07 -12.16 -10.81
C VAL A 9 -16.53 -11.96 -10.39
N VAL A 10 -17.40 -11.39 -11.24
CA VAL A 10 -18.83 -11.25 -10.92
C VAL A 10 -19.56 -12.59 -10.79
N THR A 11 -19.02 -13.66 -11.37
CA THR A 11 -19.52 -15.04 -11.17
C THR A 11 -18.94 -15.73 -9.93
N GLY A 12 -18.22 -15.00 -9.07
CA GLY A 12 -17.60 -15.54 -7.86
C GLY A 12 -16.30 -16.33 -8.11
N ARG A 13 -15.80 -16.37 -9.34
CA ARG A 13 -14.57 -17.10 -9.69
C ARG A 13 -13.34 -16.23 -9.43
N HIS A 14 -12.31 -16.83 -8.82
CA HIS A 14 -11.06 -16.15 -8.50
C HIS A 14 -10.15 -15.99 -9.73
N LEU A 15 -9.35 -14.93 -9.72
CA LEU A 15 -8.24 -14.77 -10.64
C LEU A 15 -7.03 -15.55 -10.09
N SER A 16 -6.24 -16.09 -11.00
CA SER A 16 -4.87 -16.53 -10.71
C SER A 16 -3.95 -15.32 -10.47
N GLU A 17 -2.77 -15.56 -9.88
CA GLU A 17 -1.76 -14.53 -9.66
C GLU A 17 -1.36 -13.83 -10.97
N ASP A 18 -1.19 -14.58 -12.07
CA ASP A 18 -0.83 -14.04 -13.39
C ASP A 18 -1.96 -13.20 -14.00
N GLU A 19 -3.22 -13.64 -13.87
CA GLU A 19 -4.37 -12.85 -14.30
C GLU A 19 -4.44 -11.53 -13.52
N ALA A 20 -4.27 -11.58 -12.20
CA ALA A 20 -4.28 -10.41 -11.35
C ALA A 20 -3.11 -9.46 -11.69
N HIS A 21 -1.91 -10.00 -11.91
CA HIS A 21 -0.74 -9.24 -12.35
C HIS A 21 -1.03 -8.48 -13.64
N ASN A 22 -1.43 -9.18 -14.71
CA ASN A 22 -1.71 -8.56 -16.01
C ASN A 22 -2.83 -7.51 -15.91
N LEU A 23 -3.84 -7.77 -15.08
CA LEU A 23 -4.94 -6.85 -14.86
C LEU A 23 -4.50 -5.56 -14.18
N MET A 24 -3.65 -5.66 -13.15
CA MET A 24 -3.09 -4.47 -12.50
C MET A 24 -2.14 -3.70 -13.41
N GLU A 25 -1.41 -4.39 -14.29
CA GLU A 25 -0.55 -3.76 -15.30
C GLU A 25 -1.39 -2.91 -16.29
N GLU A 26 -2.52 -3.46 -16.76
CA GLU A 26 -3.49 -2.76 -17.64
C GLU A 26 -4.05 -1.50 -16.95
N ILE A 27 -4.46 -1.61 -15.67
CA ILE A 27 -4.98 -0.47 -14.87
C ILE A 27 -3.90 0.59 -14.67
N MET A 28 -2.72 0.18 -14.21
CA MET A 28 -1.64 1.10 -13.84
C MET A 28 -0.89 1.69 -15.03
N SER A 29 -1.20 1.23 -16.24
CA SER A 29 -0.75 1.82 -17.52
C SER A 29 -1.80 2.73 -18.16
N GLY A 30 -2.95 2.94 -17.50
CA GLY A 30 -4.02 3.82 -17.98
C GLY A 30 -4.82 3.26 -19.16
N GLN A 31 -4.85 1.93 -19.33
CA GLN A 31 -5.56 1.26 -20.42
C GLN A 31 -7.00 0.88 -20.04
N ALA A 32 -7.35 0.94 -18.76
CA ALA A 32 -8.69 0.68 -18.23
C ALA A 32 -9.50 1.97 -18.08
N THR A 33 -10.80 1.92 -18.39
CA THR A 33 -11.70 3.05 -18.11
C THR A 33 -12.13 3.09 -16.65
N ASP A 34 -12.62 4.24 -16.19
CA ASP A 34 -13.07 4.40 -14.81
C ASP A 34 -14.19 3.42 -14.43
N ALA A 35 -15.19 3.25 -15.32
CA ALA A 35 -16.28 2.31 -15.12
C ALA A 35 -15.81 0.85 -15.01
N GLN A 36 -14.78 0.51 -15.79
CA GLN A 36 -14.15 -0.80 -15.80
C GLN A 36 -13.41 -1.08 -14.48
N ILE A 37 -12.62 -0.13 -14.00
CA ILE A 37 -11.93 -0.21 -12.71
C ILE A 37 -12.95 -0.33 -11.58
N ALA A 38 -13.97 0.53 -11.56
CA ALA A 38 -15.04 0.53 -10.55
C ALA A 38 -15.78 -0.80 -10.51
N ALA A 39 -16.15 -1.36 -11.67
CA ALA A 39 -16.82 -2.65 -11.76
C ALA A 39 -15.96 -3.79 -11.19
N LEU A 40 -14.67 -3.83 -11.57
CA LEU A 40 -13.74 -4.84 -11.09
C LEU A 40 -13.57 -4.80 -9.57
N ILE A 41 -13.21 -3.65 -9.01
CA ILE A 41 -12.88 -3.54 -7.58
C ILE A 41 -14.12 -3.72 -6.69
N THR A 42 -15.31 -3.38 -7.20
CA THR A 42 -16.57 -3.69 -6.51
C THR A 42 -16.85 -5.19 -6.53
N ALA A 43 -16.68 -5.84 -7.68
CA ALA A 43 -16.91 -7.29 -7.81
C ALA A 43 -15.92 -8.10 -6.95
N LEU A 44 -14.64 -7.70 -6.92
CA LEU A 44 -13.62 -8.28 -6.04
C LEU A 44 -14.02 -8.17 -4.57
N ARG A 45 -14.50 -7.01 -4.15
CA ARG A 45 -14.94 -6.78 -2.77
C ARG A 45 -16.13 -7.65 -2.38
N ILE A 46 -17.09 -7.85 -3.28
CA ILE A 46 -18.27 -8.71 -3.06
C ILE A 46 -17.84 -10.18 -2.96
N LYS A 47 -16.95 -10.62 -3.87
CA LYS A 47 -16.43 -12.00 -3.92
C LYS A 47 -15.54 -12.33 -2.72
N GLY A 48 -14.79 -11.35 -2.23
CA GLY A 48 -13.63 -11.54 -1.34
C GLY A 48 -12.36 -11.77 -2.16
N GLU A 49 -11.33 -10.99 -1.85
CA GLU A 49 -10.02 -11.06 -2.48
C GLU A 49 -9.20 -12.26 -1.99
N THR A 50 -8.48 -12.93 -2.89
CA THR A 50 -7.59 -14.07 -2.55
C THR A 50 -6.13 -13.65 -2.40
N GLU A 51 -5.31 -14.51 -1.76
CA GLU A 51 -3.86 -14.31 -1.71
C GLU A 51 -3.23 -14.16 -3.09
N ASP A 52 -3.65 -14.98 -4.07
CA ASP A 52 -3.14 -14.94 -5.44
C ASP A 52 -3.43 -13.57 -6.09
N GLU A 53 -4.66 -13.09 -5.93
CA GLU A 53 -5.10 -11.80 -6.46
C GLU A 53 -4.31 -10.65 -5.85
N ILE A 54 -4.21 -10.62 -4.52
CA ILE A 54 -3.51 -9.56 -3.80
C ILE A 54 -2.01 -9.59 -4.14
N THR A 55 -1.39 -10.78 -4.22
CA THR A 55 0.03 -10.93 -4.57
C THR A 55 0.30 -10.38 -5.97
N GLY A 56 -0.48 -10.79 -6.98
CA GLY A 56 -0.32 -10.33 -8.36
C GLY A 56 -0.45 -8.82 -8.49
N PHE A 57 -1.46 -8.23 -7.83
CA PHE A 57 -1.66 -6.79 -7.76
C PHE A 57 -0.50 -6.05 -7.08
N THR A 58 -0.04 -6.55 -5.93
CA THR A 58 1.07 -5.93 -5.19
C THR A 58 2.36 -5.94 -6.00
N ARG A 59 2.66 -7.03 -6.73
CA ARG A 59 3.89 -7.10 -7.55
C ARG A 59 3.95 -5.98 -8.58
N VAL A 60 2.86 -5.70 -9.30
CA VAL A 60 2.80 -4.59 -10.25
C VAL A 60 2.95 -3.24 -9.55
N MET A 61 2.27 -3.04 -8.42
CA MET A 61 2.38 -1.78 -7.68
C MET A 61 3.81 -1.53 -7.18
N ARG A 62 4.53 -2.58 -6.74
CA ARG A 62 5.95 -2.50 -6.37
C ARG A 62 6.85 -2.22 -7.59
N GLN A 63 6.55 -2.80 -8.76
CA GLN A 63 7.32 -2.58 -10.00
C GLN A 63 7.19 -1.14 -10.52
N LYS A 64 5.99 -0.55 -10.44
CA LYS A 64 5.72 0.82 -10.89
C LYS A 64 5.98 1.90 -9.83
N ALA A 65 6.37 1.51 -8.61
CA ALA A 65 6.73 2.46 -7.57
C ALA A 65 8.07 3.14 -7.87
N THR A 66 8.17 4.43 -7.57
CA THR A 66 9.44 5.15 -7.55
C THR A 66 10.27 4.60 -6.39
N ARG A 67 11.38 3.93 -6.70
CA ARG A 67 12.25 3.29 -5.70
C ARG A 67 12.89 4.33 -4.78
N VAL A 68 12.98 3.99 -3.50
CA VAL A 68 13.74 4.74 -2.50
C VAL A 68 15.00 3.93 -2.20
N PRO A 69 16.18 4.32 -2.71
CA PRO A 69 17.41 3.58 -2.46
C PRO A 69 17.89 3.82 -1.03
N ALA A 70 18.02 2.75 -0.24
CA ALA A 70 18.64 2.79 1.09
C ALA A 70 19.71 1.71 1.19
N ALA A 71 20.83 2.02 1.83
CA ALA A 71 21.97 1.10 2.00
C ALA A 71 21.85 0.24 3.26
N ALA A 72 20.94 0.59 4.19
CA ALA A 72 20.70 -0.20 5.40
C ALA A 72 20.40 -1.68 5.06
N PRO A 73 21.07 -2.64 5.73
CA PRO A 73 20.95 -4.07 5.40
C PRO A 73 19.59 -4.66 5.78
N LEU A 74 18.87 -4.01 6.69
CA LEU A 74 17.57 -4.42 7.18
C LEU A 74 16.70 -3.18 7.39
N LEU A 75 15.47 -3.22 6.89
CA LEU A 75 14.51 -2.14 6.97
C LEU A 75 13.18 -2.65 7.55
N LEU A 76 12.69 -1.93 8.55
CA LEU A 76 11.36 -2.14 9.11
C LEU A 76 10.35 -1.16 8.51
N ASP A 77 9.15 -1.64 8.20
CA ASP A 77 7.95 -0.82 8.02
C ASP A 77 6.92 -1.11 9.12
N THR A 78 6.12 -0.12 9.46
CA THR A 78 5.07 -0.17 10.50
C THR A 78 3.70 0.22 9.96
N CYS A 79 3.53 0.23 8.63
CA CYS A 79 2.30 0.67 7.98
C CYS A 79 1.09 -0.21 8.34
N GLY A 80 -0.11 0.34 8.20
CA GLY A 80 -1.36 -0.41 8.37
C GLY A 80 -2.36 -0.02 7.30
N THR A 81 -3.38 -0.86 7.11
CA THR A 81 -4.42 -0.63 6.09
C THR A 81 -5.24 0.64 6.35
N GLY A 82 -5.26 1.10 7.61
CA GLY A 82 -6.15 2.15 8.07
C GLY A 82 -7.63 1.75 8.00
N GLY A 83 -8.53 2.66 8.38
CA GLY A 83 -9.97 2.44 8.23
C GLY A 83 -10.61 1.51 9.27
N ASP A 84 -9.98 1.34 10.45
CA ASP A 84 -10.56 0.64 11.61
C ASP A 84 -11.67 1.43 12.32
N GLY A 85 -11.79 2.74 12.03
CA GLY A 85 -12.78 3.63 12.64
C GLY A 85 -12.50 4.00 14.10
N ALA A 86 -11.38 3.56 14.67
CA ALA A 86 -11.08 3.69 16.10
C ALA A 86 -10.66 5.12 16.50
N GLN A 87 -10.35 5.98 15.53
CA GLN A 87 -9.90 7.38 15.75
C GLN A 87 -8.77 7.51 16.79
N THR A 88 -7.89 6.51 16.84
CA THR A 88 -6.72 6.52 17.71
C THR A 88 -5.70 7.56 17.26
N PHE A 89 -4.73 7.86 18.12
CA PHE A 89 -3.57 8.64 17.70
C PHE A 89 -2.72 7.84 16.71
N ASN A 90 -1.70 8.46 16.11
CA ASN A 90 -0.84 7.84 15.09
C ASN A 90 0.15 6.84 15.71
N ILE A 91 -0.38 5.70 16.20
CA ILE A 91 0.36 4.62 16.87
C ILE A 91 1.52 4.16 16.01
N SER A 92 1.29 3.84 14.74
CA SER A 92 2.36 3.35 13.86
C SER A 92 3.46 4.37 13.59
N THR A 93 3.14 5.67 13.57
CA THR A 93 4.16 6.73 13.46
C THR A 93 4.98 6.82 14.75
N THR A 94 4.32 6.67 15.90
CA THR A 94 4.99 6.66 17.21
C THR A 94 5.93 5.45 17.33
N VAL A 95 5.47 4.27 16.94
CA VAL A 95 6.29 3.05 16.90
C VAL A 95 7.51 3.23 16.01
N ALA A 96 7.36 3.83 14.82
CA ALA A 96 8.48 4.10 13.93
C ALA A 96 9.59 4.93 14.60
N PHE A 97 9.24 5.98 15.35
CA PHE A 97 10.23 6.77 16.10
C PHE A 97 10.90 5.96 17.22
N VAL A 98 10.13 5.20 17.99
CA VAL A 98 10.67 4.38 19.09
C VAL A 98 11.64 3.33 18.56
N VAL A 99 11.28 2.63 17.49
CA VAL A 99 12.11 1.59 16.90
C VAL A 99 13.38 2.16 16.25
N ALA A 100 13.27 3.29 15.55
CA ALA A 100 14.45 4.00 15.03
C ALA A 100 15.38 4.45 16.16
N GLY A 101 14.83 4.98 17.26
CA GLY A 101 15.60 5.36 18.45
C GLY A 101 16.28 4.19 19.16
N ALA A 102 15.76 2.96 18.98
CA ALA A 102 16.39 1.73 19.44
C ALA A 102 17.46 1.19 18.47
N GLY A 103 17.73 1.87 17.36
CA GLY A 103 18.81 1.55 16.42
C GLY A 103 18.40 0.64 15.26
N VAL A 104 17.11 0.36 15.07
CA VAL A 104 16.62 -0.41 13.91
C VAL A 104 16.20 0.56 12.80
N PRO A 105 16.78 0.48 11.59
CA PRO A 105 16.40 1.36 10.49
C PRO A 105 14.94 1.20 10.07
N VAL A 106 14.22 2.33 9.94
CA VAL A 106 12.79 2.34 9.60
C VAL A 106 12.54 3.04 8.27
N ALA A 107 11.94 2.32 7.34
CA ALA A 107 11.38 2.84 6.09
C ALA A 107 9.87 2.89 6.21
N LYS A 108 9.33 3.93 6.87
CA LYS A 108 7.89 4.02 7.15
C LYS A 108 7.11 4.43 5.90
N HIS A 109 6.29 3.54 5.36
CA HIS A 109 5.33 3.89 4.32
C HIS A 109 4.08 4.53 4.91
N GLY A 110 3.60 5.62 4.30
CA GLY A 110 2.44 6.32 4.83
C GLY A 110 1.77 7.27 3.85
N ASN A 111 0.59 7.71 4.25
CA ASN A 111 -0.25 8.61 3.48
C ASN A 111 -0.91 9.65 4.41
N ARG A 112 -1.58 10.64 3.80
CA ARG A 112 -2.52 11.53 4.48
C ARG A 112 -3.79 10.77 4.88
N SER A 113 -4.53 11.32 5.83
CA SER A 113 -5.82 10.74 6.22
C SER A 113 -6.79 10.68 5.05
N VAL A 114 -7.55 9.58 4.97
CA VAL A 114 -8.73 9.45 4.11
C VAL A 114 -10.03 9.46 4.93
N SER A 115 -9.98 9.07 6.21
CA SER A 115 -11.18 8.92 7.08
C SER A 115 -10.97 9.25 8.56
N SER A 116 -9.73 9.40 9.05
CA SER A 116 -9.41 9.79 10.43
C SER A 116 -9.22 11.31 10.55
N LYS A 117 -9.07 11.82 11.78
CA LYS A 117 -8.74 13.23 12.01
C LYS A 117 -7.36 13.62 11.48
N SER A 118 -6.39 12.70 11.50
CA SER A 118 -5.04 12.91 10.96
C SER A 118 -4.40 11.59 10.55
N GLY A 119 -3.68 11.59 9.42
CA GLY A 119 -2.86 10.49 8.94
C GLY A 119 -1.40 10.68 9.31
N SER A 120 -0.58 9.68 8.99
CA SER A 120 0.86 9.70 9.30
C SER A 120 1.59 10.89 8.70
N ALA A 121 1.27 11.26 7.45
CA ALA A 121 1.87 12.41 6.79
C ALA A 121 1.46 13.73 7.48
N ASP A 122 0.20 13.86 7.90
CA ASP A 122 -0.32 15.08 8.52
C ASP A 122 0.36 15.34 9.88
N VAL A 123 0.62 14.27 10.66
CA VAL A 123 1.38 14.37 11.92
C VAL A 123 2.84 14.75 11.67
N LEU A 124 3.50 14.14 10.69
CA LEU A 124 4.90 14.43 10.41
C LEU A 124 5.10 15.86 9.90
N GLU A 125 4.21 16.34 9.04
CA GLU A 125 4.18 17.72 8.57
C GLU A 125 3.98 18.70 9.74
N ALA A 126 3.06 18.41 10.66
CA ALA A 126 2.86 19.22 11.86
C ALA A 126 4.08 19.22 12.81
N LEU A 127 4.89 18.16 12.80
CA LEU A 127 6.17 18.07 13.52
C LEU A 127 7.33 18.74 12.78
N GLY A 128 7.11 19.32 11.60
CA GLY A 128 8.11 20.04 10.82
C GLY A 128 8.93 19.15 9.87
N VAL A 129 8.51 17.91 9.62
CA VAL A 129 9.15 17.04 8.62
C VAL A 129 8.82 17.54 7.22
N ASN A 130 9.84 17.72 6.39
CA ASN A 130 9.66 18.05 4.98
C ASN A 130 9.19 16.82 4.19
N LEU A 131 7.93 16.81 3.75
CA LEU A 131 7.38 15.73 2.91
C LEU A 131 7.78 15.82 1.43
N GLY A 132 8.40 16.92 1.02
CA GLY A 132 8.84 17.17 -0.35
C GLY A 132 10.26 16.67 -0.67
N LEU A 133 10.82 15.79 0.15
CA LEU A 133 12.12 15.18 -0.13
C LEU A 133 12.06 14.27 -1.36
N THR A 134 13.14 14.25 -2.13
CA THR A 134 13.27 13.29 -3.24
C THR A 134 13.46 11.86 -2.70
N PRO A 135 13.19 10.82 -3.50
CA PRO A 135 13.42 9.43 -3.08
C PRO A 135 14.86 9.18 -2.58
N GLU A 136 15.86 9.79 -3.22
CA GLU A 136 17.26 9.67 -2.82
C GLU A 136 17.53 10.34 -1.47
N GLN A 137 16.92 11.50 -1.22
CA GLN A 137 17.02 12.20 0.06
C GLN A 137 16.36 11.41 1.19
N VAL A 138 15.20 10.78 0.93
CA VAL A 138 14.56 9.88 1.89
C VAL A 138 15.47 8.69 2.20
N GLY A 139 16.10 8.11 1.18
CA GLY A 139 17.14 7.08 1.35
C GLY A 139 18.28 7.51 2.25
N MET A 140 18.82 8.71 2.02
CA MET A 140 19.85 9.29 2.88
C MET A 140 19.39 9.52 4.33
N CYS A 141 18.12 9.87 4.55
CA CYS A 141 17.57 9.97 5.90
C CYS A 141 17.55 8.61 6.61
N ILE A 142 17.16 7.54 5.90
CA ILE A 142 17.20 6.18 6.44
C ILE A 142 18.63 5.82 6.84
N ASP A 143 19.60 6.04 5.95
CA ASP A 143 20.98 5.61 6.18
C ASP A 143 21.72 6.44 7.24
N LYS A 144 21.41 7.75 7.37
CA LYS A 144 22.13 8.65 8.30
C LYS A 144 21.41 8.87 9.62
N VAL A 145 20.08 8.86 9.62
CA VAL A 145 19.24 9.17 10.80
C VAL A 145 18.60 7.89 11.36
N GLY A 146 18.52 6.82 10.56
CA GLY A 146 17.84 5.58 10.95
C GLY A 146 16.35 5.57 10.66
N ILE A 147 15.80 6.63 10.05
CA ILE A 147 14.38 6.71 9.70
C ILE A 147 14.14 7.55 8.45
N GLY A 148 13.28 7.07 7.57
CA GLY A 148 12.73 7.80 6.44
C GLY A 148 11.23 7.61 6.32
N PHE A 149 10.54 8.66 5.87
CA PHE A 149 9.12 8.62 5.58
C PHE A 149 8.88 8.54 4.07
N LEU A 150 8.21 7.48 3.64
CA LEU A 150 7.93 7.19 2.24
C LEU A 150 6.50 7.68 1.96
N PHE A 151 6.37 8.86 1.37
CA PHE A 151 5.07 9.48 1.13
C PHE A 151 4.39 8.89 -0.11
N ALA A 152 3.35 8.08 0.10
CA ALA A 152 2.72 7.26 -0.94
C ALA A 152 2.30 8.04 -2.21
N PRO A 153 1.68 9.25 -2.13
CA PRO A 153 1.30 10.01 -3.33
C PRO A 153 2.48 10.42 -4.21
N ALA A 154 3.67 10.61 -3.62
CA ALA A 154 4.88 10.96 -4.37
C ALA A 154 5.57 9.73 -4.99
N LEU A 155 5.38 8.54 -4.40
CA LEU A 155 6.11 7.33 -4.78
C LEU A 155 5.29 6.36 -5.63
N HIS A 156 3.96 6.49 -5.67
CA HIS A 156 3.07 5.62 -6.45
C HIS A 156 2.33 6.38 -7.55
N GLY A 157 3.07 7.03 -8.47
CA GLY A 157 2.48 7.89 -9.52
C GLY A 157 1.46 7.19 -10.43
N ALA A 158 1.60 5.87 -10.65
CA ALA A 158 0.64 5.08 -11.42
C ALA A 158 -0.75 4.98 -10.77
N MET A 159 -0.85 5.20 -9.45
CA MET A 159 -2.15 5.15 -8.73
C MET A 159 -3.14 6.21 -9.22
N LYS A 160 -2.70 7.25 -9.94
CA LYS A 160 -3.57 8.27 -10.54
C LYS A 160 -4.72 7.67 -11.36
N TYR A 161 -4.49 6.53 -12.02
CA TYR A 161 -5.52 5.85 -12.83
C TYR A 161 -6.62 5.20 -11.98
N ALA A 162 -6.33 4.82 -10.73
CA ALA A 162 -7.31 4.21 -9.83
C ALA A 162 -7.95 5.20 -8.85
N ILE A 163 -7.42 6.42 -8.68
CA ILE A 163 -7.91 7.39 -7.70
C ILE A 163 -9.36 7.83 -7.99
N GLY A 164 -9.67 8.21 -9.24
CA GLY A 164 -11.00 8.66 -9.65
C GLY A 164 -12.08 7.63 -9.34
N PRO A 165 -11.99 6.41 -9.89
CA PRO A 165 -12.95 5.34 -9.66
C PRO A 165 -13.13 5.01 -8.17
N ARG A 166 -12.03 4.91 -7.41
CA ARG A 166 -12.08 4.62 -5.97
C ARG A 166 -12.83 5.70 -5.19
N ARG A 167 -12.64 6.97 -5.55
CA ARG A 167 -13.33 8.09 -4.91
C ARG A 167 -14.81 8.08 -5.24
N GLU A 168 -15.17 7.78 -6.48
CA GLU A 168 -16.57 7.77 -6.95
C GLU A 168 -17.39 6.64 -6.33
N ILE A 169 -16.82 5.43 -6.21
CA ILE A 169 -17.54 4.32 -5.56
C ILE A 169 -17.67 4.49 -4.04
N GLY A 170 -16.72 5.17 -3.39
CA GLY A 170 -16.81 5.52 -1.97
C GLY A 170 -16.81 4.36 -0.98
N ILE A 171 -16.38 3.15 -1.38
CA ILE A 171 -16.32 1.95 -0.53
C ILE A 171 -14.90 1.42 -0.38
N ARG A 172 -14.68 0.58 0.66
CA ARG A 172 -13.44 -0.19 0.83
C ARG A 172 -13.30 -1.23 -0.29
N THR A 173 -12.10 -1.36 -0.82
CA THR A 173 -11.74 -2.30 -1.90
C THR A 173 -10.36 -2.91 -1.67
N VAL A 174 -9.92 -3.81 -2.54
CA VAL A 174 -8.55 -4.33 -2.56
C VAL A 174 -7.47 -3.26 -2.41
N PHE A 175 -7.66 -2.05 -2.96
CA PHE A 175 -6.68 -0.97 -2.82
C PHE A 175 -6.48 -0.45 -1.38
N ASN A 176 -7.42 -0.72 -0.47
CA ASN A 176 -7.26 -0.40 0.95
C ASN A 176 -6.29 -1.34 1.67
N ILE A 177 -6.11 -2.57 1.16
CA ILE A 177 -5.18 -3.55 1.73
C ILE A 177 -3.84 -3.60 0.98
N LEU A 178 -3.78 -3.11 -0.27
CA LEU A 178 -2.54 -3.09 -1.05
C LEU A 178 -1.49 -2.08 -0.54
N GLY A 179 -1.91 -0.95 0.04
CA GLY A 179 -0.99 0.14 0.42
C GLY A 179 0.17 -0.28 1.34
N PRO A 180 -0.08 -0.99 2.46
CA PRO A 180 0.98 -1.50 3.32
C PRO A 180 1.93 -2.48 2.65
N LEU A 181 1.49 -3.17 1.59
CA LEU A 181 2.28 -4.21 0.93
C LEU A 181 3.25 -3.64 -0.12
N THR A 182 3.21 -2.34 -0.40
CA THR A 182 3.93 -1.74 -1.55
C THR A 182 5.08 -0.81 -1.15
N ASN A 183 5.72 -1.05 -0.01
CA ASN A 183 6.83 -0.22 0.49
C ASN A 183 7.93 0.00 -0.60
N PRO A 184 8.15 1.25 -1.06
CA PRO A 184 9.07 1.52 -2.16
C PRO A 184 10.56 1.34 -1.86
N ALA A 185 10.96 1.28 -0.58
CA ALA A 185 12.34 0.96 -0.18
C ALA A 185 12.60 -0.56 -0.07
N GLY A 186 11.57 -1.40 -0.21
CA GLY A 186 11.74 -2.85 -0.13
C GLY A 186 12.00 -3.36 1.29
N ALA A 187 11.31 -2.79 2.28
CA ALA A 187 11.39 -3.25 3.67
C ALA A 187 11.17 -4.77 3.80
N GLN A 188 12.08 -5.45 4.50
CA GLN A 188 12.07 -6.91 4.66
C GLN A 188 11.37 -7.37 5.95
N ILE A 189 11.02 -6.42 6.82
CA ILE A 189 10.24 -6.69 8.02
C ILE A 189 9.07 -5.71 8.03
N GLN A 190 7.86 -6.21 8.28
CA GLN A 190 6.68 -5.37 8.43
C GLN A 190 5.91 -5.71 9.71
N ILE A 191 5.63 -4.68 10.51
CA ILE A 191 4.58 -4.72 11.53
C ILE A 191 3.33 -4.15 10.88
N LEU A 192 2.48 -5.04 10.36
CA LEU A 192 1.32 -4.68 9.55
C LEU A 192 0.02 -4.73 10.35
N GLY A 193 -0.64 -3.58 10.51
CA GLY A 193 -1.99 -3.50 11.08
C GLY A 193 -3.08 -3.68 10.01
N VAL A 194 -4.07 -4.53 10.29
CA VAL A 194 -5.27 -4.72 9.45
C VAL A 194 -6.53 -4.22 10.15
N TYR A 195 -7.49 -3.67 9.39
CA TYR A 195 -8.75 -3.16 9.96
C TYR A 195 -9.77 -4.25 10.28
N ASP A 196 -9.59 -5.46 9.76
CA ASP A 196 -10.51 -6.59 9.91
C ASP A 196 -9.70 -7.84 10.29
N PRO A 197 -10.04 -8.54 11.38
CA PRO A 197 -9.33 -9.73 11.82
C PRO A 197 -9.22 -10.82 10.74
N SER A 198 -10.22 -10.94 9.85
CA SER A 198 -10.21 -11.93 8.76
C SER A 198 -9.10 -11.70 7.72
N LEU A 199 -8.56 -10.49 7.65
CA LEU A 199 -7.45 -10.17 6.75
C LEU A 199 -6.09 -10.66 7.27
N THR A 200 -5.99 -11.02 8.55
CA THR A 200 -4.70 -11.31 9.19
C THR A 200 -3.95 -12.44 8.48
N GLU A 201 -4.62 -13.57 8.25
CA GLU A 201 -4.01 -14.75 7.63
C GLU A 201 -3.68 -14.51 6.15
N VAL A 202 -4.63 -13.93 5.41
CA VAL A 202 -4.45 -13.59 3.98
C VAL A 202 -3.27 -12.64 3.78
N MET A 203 -3.17 -11.58 4.60
CA MET A 203 -2.08 -10.61 4.50
C MET A 203 -0.73 -11.22 4.88
N ALA A 204 -0.71 -12.12 5.88
CA ALA A 204 0.51 -12.86 6.24
C ALA A 204 0.97 -13.80 5.11
N GLY A 205 0.05 -14.53 4.47
CA GLY A 205 0.34 -15.38 3.31
C GLY A 205 0.91 -14.59 2.13
N VAL A 206 0.32 -13.42 1.83
CA VAL A 206 0.83 -12.51 0.80
C VAL A 206 2.24 -12.02 1.12
N LEU A 207 2.49 -11.57 2.36
CA LEU A 207 3.82 -11.14 2.80
C LEU A 207 4.88 -12.23 2.61
N ALA A 208 4.57 -13.47 3.02
CA ALA A 208 5.46 -14.61 2.84
C ALA A 208 5.81 -14.87 1.35
N ARG A 209 4.83 -14.77 0.44
CA ARG A 209 5.05 -14.91 -1.02
C ARG A 209 5.82 -13.74 -1.64
N LEU A 210 5.75 -12.56 -1.02
CA LEU A 210 6.47 -11.37 -1.43
C LEU A 210 7.90 -11.31 -0.86
N GLY A 211 8.25 -12.22 0.06
CA GLY A 211 9.56 -12.31 0.69
C GLY A 211 9.82 -11.20 1.71
N THR A 212 8.78 -10.76 2.42
CA THR A 212 8.79 -9.65 3.38
C THR A 212 8.00 -9.97 4.64
#